data_AF-A0A1S9U3T6-F1
#
_entry.id   AF-A0A1S9U3T6-F1
#
_cell.length_a   1.000
_cell.length_b   1.000
_cell.length_c   1.000
_cell.angle_alpha   90.00
_cell.angle_beta   90.00
_cell.angle_gamma   90.00
#
_symmetry.space_group_name_H-M   'P 1'
#
loop_
_entity.id
_entity.type
_entity.pdbx_description
1 polymer ?
#
loop_
_entity_poly.entity_id
_entity_poly.type
_entity_poly.pdbx_seq_one_letter_code
_entity_poly.pdbx_strand_id
1 'polypeptide(L)'
;SVTSGEIQVNKRNIGNLSKKEVNVFRKNDIAFIFQEYNLIDDLTLHENIYLEHGVTEEIENLIDDWDIRKAINLFPNQCSGGQQQKAAILRALVKRAKILFCDEPTGALDGNSSKEVLTVLQKLQQSHQTTIVLITHNEQITKISNRVITIHDGKKVNDMVNEDIELAENLEW
;
A
#
# COMPACT_ATOMS: atom_id res chain seq x y z
N SER A 1 -10.86 -11.70 14.86
CA SER A 1 -10.14 -11.87 16.15
C SER A 1 -9.11 -12.96 15.97
N VAL A 2 -8.02 -12.93 16.72
CA VAL A 2 -7.06 -14.04 16.78
C VAL A 2 -7.56 -15.11 17.75
N THR A 3 -7.31 -16.39 17.46
CA THR A 3 -7.70 -17.50 18.34
C THR A 3 -6.79 -17.61 19.57
N SER A 4 -5.52 -17.22 19.43
CA SER A 4 -4.53 -17.15 20.51
C SER A 4 -3.39 -16.18 20.13
N GLY A 5 -2.57 -15.80 21.12
CA GLY A 5 -1.49 -14.82 20.94
C GLY A 5 -1.93 -13.37 21.16
N GLU A 6 -1.01 -12.44 20.95
CA GLU A 6 -1.25 -11.01 21.09
C GLU A 6 -0.83 -10.23 19.85
N ILE A 7 -1.50 -9.12 19.58
CA ILE A 7 -1.10 -8.17 18.54
C ILE A 7 -0.74 -6.85 19.22
N GLN A 8 0.49 -6.40 19.01
CA GLN A 8 0.98 -5.14 19.55
C GLN A 8 1.44 -4.22 18.43
N VAL A 9 1.04 -2.95 18.50
CA VAL A 9 1.49 -1.89 17.60
C VAL A 9 1.97 -0.73 18.45
N ASN A 10 3.21 -0.27 18.26
CA ASN A 10 3.82 0.78 19.09
C ASN A 10 3.69 0.52 20.59
N LYS A 11 3.95 -0.72 21.02
CA LYS A 11 3.80 -1.21 22.41
C LYS A 11 2.37 -1.17 22.97
N ARG A 12 1.36 -0.86 22.14
CA ARG A 12 -0.06 -0.93 22.51
C ARG A 12 -0.63 -2.27 22.06
N ASN A 13 -1.13 -3.08 23.00
CA ASN A 13 -1.87 -4.30 22.65
C ASN A 13 -3.23 -3.92 22.05
N ILE A 14 -3.40 -4.16 20.75
CA ILE A 14 -4.61 -3.77 20.01
C ILE A 14 -5.74 -4.80 20.18
N GLY A 15 -5.43 -6.01 20.67
CA GLY A 15 -6.43 -7.05 20.96
C GLY A 15 -7.35 -6.70 22.13
N ASN A 16 -6.91 -5.81 23.03
CA ASN A 16 -7.66 -5.37 24.20
C ASN A 16 -8.48 -4.10 23.98
N LEU A 17 -8.46 -3.53 22.77
CA LEU A 17 -9.18 -2.29 22.47
C LEU A 17 -10.68 -2.51 22.32
N SER A 18 -11.45 -1.54 22.78
CA SER A 18 -12.88 -1.48 22.47
C SER A 18 -13.08 -1.28 20.96
N LYS A 19 -14.26 -1.65 20.44
CA LYS A 19 -14.62 -1.46 19.02
C LYS A 19 -14.40 -0.01 18.56
N LYS A 20 -14.73 0.97 19.40
CA LYS A 20 -14.56 2.39 19.10
C LYS A 20 -13.08 2.76 18.96
N GLU A 21 -12.22 2.26 19.84
CA GLU A 21 -10.78 2.51 19.78
C GLU A 21 -10.13 1.81 18.58
N VAL A 22 -10.56 0.59 18.24
CA VAL A 22 -10.10 -0.10 17.03
C VAL A 22 -10.44 0.71 15.78
N ASN A 23 -11.64 1.29 15.71
CA ASN A 23 -12.03 2.13 14.57
C ASN A 23 -11.18 3.39 14.46
N VAL A 24 -10.90 4.07 15.58
CA VAL A 24 -10.00 5.24 15.61
C VAL A 24 -8.59 4.85 15.16
N PHE A 25 -8.07 3.74 15.67
CA PHE A 25 -6.75 3.21 15.28
C PHE A 25 -6.69 2.90 13.78
N ARG A 26 -7.67 2.17 13.23
CA ARG A 26 -7.74 1.89 11.79
C ARG A 26 -7.87 3.17 10.97
N LYS A 27 -8.65 4.15 11.44
CA LYS A 27 -8.84 5.42 10.73
C LYS A 27 -7.57 6.25 10.70
N ASN A 28 -6.75 6.28 11.74
CA ASN A 28 -5.62 7.21 11.81
C ASN A 28 -4.27 6.57 11.51
N ASP A 29 -4.07 5.29 11.86
CA ASP A 29 -2.73 4.70 11.90
C ASP A 29 -2.47 3.70 10.78
N ILE A 30 -3.50 3.18 10.11
CA ILE A 30 -3.36 2.10 9.10
C ILE A 30 -3.94 2.49 7.75
N ALA A 31 -3.21 2.24 6.66
CA ALA A 31 -3.72 2.24 5.29
C ALA A 31 -3.57 0.85 4.64
N PHE A 32 -4.37 0.58 3.62
CA PHE A 32 -4.34 -0.68 2.86
C PHE A 32 -4.33 -0.41 1.35
N ILE A 33 -3.54 -1.20 0.63
CA ILE A 33 -3.60 -1.39 -0.82
C ILE A 33 -3.98 -2.86 -1.03
N PHE A 34 -5.08 -3.10 -1.73
CA PHE A 34 -5.63 -4.44 -1.93
C PHE A 34 -5.42 -4.90 -3.38
N GLN A 35 -5.32 -6.22 -3.58
CA GLN A 35 -5.25 -6.84 -4.90
C GLN A 35 -6.51 -6.55 -5.75
N GLU A 36 -7.69 -6.53 -5.14
CA GLU A 36 -8.98 -6.25 -5.81
C GLU A 36 -9.32 -4.73 -5.89
N TYR A 37 -8.35 -3.84 -5.65
CA TYR A 37 -8.46 -2.37 -5.60
C TYR A 37 -9.35 -1.81 -4.47
N ASN A 38 -10.49 -2.45 -4.18
CA ASN A 38 -11.52 -2.04 -3.23
C ASN A 38 -11.91 -0.57 -3.39
N LEU A 39 -12.07 -0.10 -4.62
CA LEU A 39 -12.62 1.21 -4.93
C LEU A 39 -14.15 1.19 -4.74
N ILE A 40 -14.74 2.35 -4.46
CA ILE A 40 -16.19 2.53 -4.38
C ILE A 40 -16.68 2.87 -5.79
N ASP A 41 -17.48 1.98 -6.38
CA ASP A 41 -17.92 2.07 -7.78
C ASP A 41 -18.80 3.29 -8.07
N ASP A 42 -19.52 3.78 -7.07
CA ASP A 42 -20.39 4.97 -7.18
C ASP A 42 -19.62 6.30 -7.09
N LEU A 43 -18.30 6.25 -6.92
CA LEU A 43 -17.43 7.43 -6.82
C LEU A 43 -16.43 7.43 -7.97
N THR A 44 -16.08 8.62 -8.45
CA THR A 44 -14.98 8.80 -9.40
C THR A 44 -13.64 8.38 -8.76
N LEU A 45 -12.60 8.17 -9.58
CA LEU A 45 -11.25 7.91 -9.05
C LEU A 45 -10.76 9.05 -8.15
N HIS A 46 -11.03 10.31 -8.50
CA HIS A 46 -10.68 11.48 -7.68
C HIS A 46 -11.36 11.42 -6.30
N GLU A 47 -12.68 11.15 -6.27
CA GLU A 47 -13.42 11.00 -5.01
C GLU A 47 -12.94 9.81 -4.19
N ASN A 48 -12.60 8.70 -4.85
CA ASN A 48 -11.99 7.54 -4.19
C ASN A 48 -10.65 7.88 -3.54
N ILE A 49 -9.78 8.60 -4.26
CA ILE A 49 -8.47 9.02 -3.76
C ILE A 49 -8.64 9.91 -2.52
N TYR A 50 -9.56 10.87 -2.56
CA TYR A 50 -9.69 11.92 -1.55
C TYR A 50 -10.83 11.74 -0.52
N LEU A 51 -11.51 10.59 -0.49
CA LEU A 51 -12.68 10.28 0.37
C LEU A 51 -12.86 11.08 1.67
N GLU A 52 -11.83 11.09 2.54
CA GLU A 52 -11.83 11.80 3.83
C GLU A 52 -10.65 12.79 3.97
N HIS A 53 -9.97 13.10 2.86
CA HIS A 53 -8.74 13.88 2.85
C HIS A 53 -8.82 15.02 1.84
N GLY A 54 -8.12 16.12 2.10
CA GLY A 54 -8.01 17.21 1.14
C GLY A 54 -7.07 16.85 -0.02
N VAL A 55 -7.19 17.59 -1.12
CA VAL A 55 -6.22 17.56 -2.22
C VAL A 55 -4.84 17.96 -1.69
N THR A 56 -3.80 17.24 -2.11
CA THR A 56 -2.41 17.52 -1.72
C THR A 56 -1.53 17.57 -2.96
N GLU A 57 -0.59 18.52 -2.99
CA GLU A 57 0.35 18.68 -4.11
C GLU A 57 1.14 17.40 -4.41
N GLU A 58 1.54 16.65 -3.38
CA GLU A 58 2.24 15.36 -3.50
C GLU A 58 1.44 14.34 -4.32
N ILE A 59 0.14 14.19 -4.03
CA ILE A 59 -0.74 13.26 -4.74
C ILE A 59 -1.07 13.76 -6.14
N GLU A 60 -1.27 15.08 -6.30
CA GLU A 60 -1.52 15.68 -7.61
C GLU A 60 -0.33 15.51 -8.57
N ASN A 61 0.90 15.67 -8.08
CA ASN A 61 2.10 15.40 -8.87
C ASN A 61 2.18 13.92 -9.28
N LEU A 62 1.86 12.99 -8.37
CA LEU A 62 1.81 11.56 -8.72
C LEU A 62 0.73 11.22 -9.74
N ILE A 63 -0.42 11.92 -9.73
CA ILE A 63 -1.48 11.76 -10.74
C ILE A 63 -0.97 12.12 -12.14
N ASP A 64 -0.15 13.17 -12.24
CA ASP A 64 0.48 13.59 -13.49
C ASP A 64 1.61 12.66 -13.90
N ASP A 65 2.53 12.35 -12.97
CA ASP A 65 3.68 11.47 -13.21
C ASP A 65 3.25 10.08 -13.68
N TRP A 66 2.13 9.58 -13.19
CA TRP A 66 1.59 8.26 -13.55
C TRP A 66 0.64 8.26 -14.76
N ASP A 67 0.46 9.41 -15.41
CA ASP A 67 -0.44 9.64 -16.56
C ASP A 67 -1.88 9.15 -16.33
N ILE A 68 -2.40 9.35 -15.11
CA ILE A 68 -3.79 8.99 -14.78
C ILE A 68 -4.72 10.21 -14.70
N ARG A 69 -4.19 11.42 -14.94
CA ARG A 69 -4.94 12.70 -14.91
C ARG A 69 -6.24 12.66 -15.71
N LYS A 70 -6.24 12.02 -16.89
CA LYS A 70 -7.43 11.93 -17.74
C LYS A 70 -8.51 10.99 -17.18
N ALA A 71 -8.14 10.06 -16.30
CA ALA A 71 -9.03 9.07 -15.72
C ALA A 71 -9.62 9.51 -14.36
N ILE A 72 -9.10 10.56 -13.72
CA ILE A 72 -9.51 10.90 -12.35
C ILE A 72 -11.02 11.21 -12.20
N ASN A 73 -11.67 11.69 -13.27
CA ASN A 73 -13.10 11.99 -13.27
C ASN A 73 -13.98 10.84 -13.76
N LEU A 74 -13.39 9.67 -14.05
CA LEU A 74 -14.10 8.47 -14.46
C LEU A 74 -14.45 7.61 -13.23
N PHE A 75 -15.51 6.82 -13.35
CA PHE A 75 -15.86 5.78 -12.38
C PHE A 75 -14.95 4.55 -12.56
N PRO A 76 -14.71 3.73 -11.51
CA PRO A 76 -13.84 2.55 -11.59
C PRO A 76 -14.13 1.63 -12.78
N ASN A 77 -15.41 1.38 -13.07
CA ASN A 77 -15.84 0.54 -14.19
C ASN A 77 -15.52 1.10 -15.60
N GLN A 78 -15.10 2.36 -15.69
CA GLN A 78 -14.66 3.02 -16.93
C GLN A 78 -13.14 3.06 -17.07
N CYS A 79 -12.41 2.56 -16.07
CA CYS A 79 -10.95 2.65 -15.99
C CYS A 79 -10.29 1.29 -16.24
N SER A 80 -9.07 1.30 -16.77
CA SER A 80 -8.25 0.09 -16.86
C SER A 80 -7.85 -0.41 -15.47
N GLY A 81 -7.49 -1.70 -15.35
CA GLY A 81 -7.02 -2.26 -14.09
C GLY A 81 -5.82 -1.51 -13.51
N GLY A 82 -4.87 -1.09 -14.36
CA GLY A 82 -3.72 -0.30 -13.91
C GLY A 82 -4.09 1.10 -13.40
N GLN A 83 -5.08 1.75 -14.00
CA GLN A 83 -5.60 3.04 -13.50
C GLN A 83 -6.30 2.87 -12.15
N GLN A 84 -7.11 1.82 -12.00
CA GLN A 84 -7.77 1.51 -10.73
C GLN A 84 -6.75 1.18 -9.63
N GLN A 85 -5.72 0.38 -9.94
CA GLN A 85 -4.63 0.07 -9.02
C GLN A 85 -3.89 1.34 -8.58
N LYS A 86 -3.49 2.20 -9.54
CA LYS A 86 -2.83 3.49 -9.26
C LYS A 86 -3.71 4.38 -8.36
N ALA A 87 -5.02 4.48 -8.63
CA ALA A 87 -5.93 5.24 -7.77
C ALA A 87 -6.08 4.64 -6.37
N ALA A 88 -6.16 3.31 -6.25
CA ALA A 88 -6.22 2.62 -4.95
C ALA A 88 -4.95 2.86 -4.13
N ILE A 89 -3.78 2.90 -4.79
CA ILE A 89 -2.51 3.26 -4.16
C ILE A 89 -2.56 4.71 -3.68
N LEU A 90 -2.89 5.68 -4.54
CA LEU A 90 -2.95 7.10 -4.17
C LEU A 90 -3.90 7.37 -2.99
N ARG A 91 -5.05 6.68 -2.94
CA ARG A 91 -5.97 6.70 -1.79
C ARG A 91 -5.30 6.27 -0.48
N ALA A 92 -4.45 5.25 -0.54
CA ALA A 92 -3.70 4.80 0.63
C ALA A 92 -2.60 5.81 1.02
N LEU A 93 -1.98 6.46 0.03
CA LEU A 93 -0.90 7.42 0.24
C LEU A 93 -1.38 8.74 0.85
N VAL A 94 -2.52 9.28 0.39
CA VAL A 94 -3.04 10.57 0.89
C VAL A 94 -3.32 10.53 2.39
N LYS A 95 -3.59 9.34 2.93
CA LYS A 95 -3.87 9.12 4.34
C LYS A 95 -2.66 9.35 5.25
N ARG A 96 -1.43 9.24 4.73
CA ARG A 96 -0.17 9.36 5.50
C ARG A 96 -0.19 8.51 6.78
N ALA A 97 -0.68 7.27 6.65
CA ALA A 97 -0.78 6.33 7.75
C ALA A 97 0.60 5.90 8.25
N LYS A 98 0.69 5.54 9.53
CA LYS A 98 1.94 5.03 10.14
C LYS A 98 2.33 3.65 9.61
N ILE A 99 1.33 2.84 9.27
CA ILE A 99 1.51 1.51 8.70
C ILE A 99 0.70 1.42 7.41
N LEU A 100 1.36 1.00 6.35
CA LEU A 100 0.76 0.69 5.06
C LEU A 100 0.87 -0.81 4.79
N PHE A 101 -0.27 -1.48 4.68
CA PHE A 101 -0.33 -2.88 4.26
C PHE A 101 -0.60 -2.95 2.76
N CYS A 102 0.24 -3.66 2.03
CA CYS A 102 0.11 -3.86 0.60
C CYS A 102 -0.10 -5.35 0.31
N ASP A 103 -1.27 -5.70 -0.21
CA ASP A 103 -1.58 -7.05 -0.66
C ASP A 103 -1.44 -7.11 -2.18
N GLU A 104 -0.33 -7.68 -2.66
CA GLU A 104 0.04 -7.78 -4.08
C GLU A 104 -0.13 -6.45 -4.87
N PRO A 105 0.54 -5.35 -4.46
CA PRO A 105 0.28 -4.01 -5.00
C PRO A 105 0.66 -3.81 -6.47
N THR A 106 1.32 -4.80 -7.09
CA THR A 106 1.79 -4.75 -8.49
C THR A 106 1.13 -5.82 -9.37
N GLY A 107 0.22 -6.65 -8.85
CA GLY A 107 -0.30 -7.81 -9.58
C GLY A 107 -1.05 -7.49 -10.88
N ALA A 108 -1.62 -6.29 -10.99
CA ALA A 108 -2.35 -5.82 -12.16
C ALA A 108 -1.56 -4.85 -13.06
N LEU A 109 -0.27 -4.65 -12.79
CA LEU A 109 0.57 -3.66 -13.46
C LEU A 109 1.58 -4.32 -14.40
N ASP A 110 1.93 -3.62 -15.49
CA ASP A 110 3.08 -3.98 -16.30
C ASP A 110 4.40 -3.72 -15.54
N GLY A 111 5.52 -4.19 -16.07
CA GLY A 111 6.82 -4.09 -15.39
C GLY A 111 7.26 -2.65 -15.11
N ASN A 112 6.99 -1.71 -16.02
CA ASN A 112 7.37 -0.31 -15.81
C ASN A 112 6.50 0.34 -14.73
N SER A 113 5.18 0.17 -14.82
CA SER A 113 4.23 0.67 -13.83
C SER A 113 4.47 0.05 -12.45
N SER A 114 4.88 -1.22 -12.39
CA SER A 114 5.25 -1.88 -11.15
C SER A 114 6.46 -1.23 -10.50
N LYS A 115 7.52 -0.93 -11.28
CA LYS A 115 8.70 -0.20 -10.79
C LYS A 115 8.36 1.21 -10.31
N GLU A 116 7.50 1.94 -11.02
CA GLU A 116 7.03 3.27 -10.61
C GLU A 116 6.38 3.22 -9.23
N VAL A 117 5.45 2.28 -9.03
CA VAL A 117 4.74 2.11 -7.76
C VAL A 117 5.69 1.73 -6.64
N LEU A 118 6.56 0.74 -6.85
CA LEU A 118 7.52 0.30 -5.85
C LEU A 118 8.52 1.41 -5.47
N THR A 119 8.91 2.24 -6.45
CA THR A 119 9.77 3.41 -6.21
C THR A 119 9.08 4.44 -5.32
N VAL A 120 7.80 4.70 -5.54
CA VAL A 120 7.03 5.60 -4.66
C VAL A 120 6.89 5.02 -3.26
N LEU A 121 6.58 3.72 -3.13
CA LEU A 121 6.51 3.05 -1.82
C LEU A 121 7.85 3.12 -1.06
N GLN A 122 8.97 2.87 -1.74
CA GLN A 122 10.30 2.98 -1.15
C GLN A 122 10.62 4.41 -0.70
N LYS A 123 10.31 5.42 -1.52
CA LYS A 123 10.48 6.84 -1.15
C LYS A 123 9.64 7.22 0.06
N LEU A 124 8.38 6.76 0.13
CA LEU A 124 7.48 7.06 1.25
C LEU A 124 7.96 6.47 2.56
N GLN A 125 8.48 5.24 2.54
CA GLN A 125 9.08 4.62 3.72
C GLN A 125 10.21 5.49 4.29
N GLN A 126 11.03 6.09 3.41
CA GLN A 126 12.14 6.95 3.79
C GLN A 126 11.68 8.35 4.25
N SER A 127 10.76 9.00 3.53
CA SER A 127 10.38 10.40 3.78
C SER A 127 9.34 10.56 4.89
N HIS A 128 8.36 9.65 4.99
CA HIS A 128 7.25 9.75 5.96
C HIS A 128 7.44 8.86 7.19
N GLN A 129 8.53 8.08 7.25
CA GLN A 129 8.76 7.06 8.29
C GLN A 129 7.61 6.03 8.40
N THR A 130 6.92 5.78 7.28
CA THR A 130 5.83 4.81 7.20
C THR A 130 6.39 3.40 7.22
N THR A 131 5.85 2.54 8.09
CA THR A 131 6.13 1.10 8.06
C THR A 131 5.33 0.46 6.92
N ILE A 132 6.00 -0.15 5.96
CA ILE A 132 5.33 -0.86 4.87
C ILE A 132 5.42 -2.37 5.12
N VAL A 133 4.28 -3.05 5.03
CA VAL A 133 4.18 -4.51 5.06
C VAL A 133 3.60 -4.95 3.73
N LEU A 134 4.43 -5.57 2.89
CA LEU A 134 4.07 -5.96 1.53
C LEU A 134 4.02 -7.49 1.42
N ILE A 135 2.93 -8.00 0.86
CA ILE A 135 2.71 -9.40 0.53
C ILE A 135 2.85 -9.56 -0.98
N THR A 136 3.65 -10.54 -1.42
CA THR A 136 3.89 -10.80 -2.84
C THR A 136 4.48 -12.20 -3.08
N HIS A 137 4.27 -12.72 -4.28
CA HIS A 137 4.98 -13.86 -4.84
C HIS A 137 6.22 -13.47 -5.68
N ASN A 138 6.46 -12.18 -5.93
CA ASN A 138 7.58 -11.73 -6.76
C ASN A 138 8.87 -11.59 -5.92
N GLU A 139 9.82 -12.49 -6.14
CA GLU A 139 11.11 -12.50 -5.45
C GLU A 139 11.95 -11.24 -5.68
N GLN A 140 11.78 -10.53 -6.79
CA GLN A 140 12.52 -9.28 -7.05
C GLN A 140 12.21 -8.21 -5.99
N ILE A 141 10.98 -8.19 -5.46
CA ILE A 141 10.58 -7.22 -4.42
C ILE A 141 11.33 -7.47 -3.09
N THR A 142 11.88 -8.68 -2.88
CA THR A 142 12.67 -8.98 -1.69
C THR A 142 13.95 -8.14 -1.62
N LYS A 143 14.53 -7.79 -2.77
CA LYS A 143 15.78 -7.00 -2.88
C LYS A 143 15.64 -5.56 -2.38
N ILE A 144 14.43 -5.00 -2.45
CA ILE A 144 14.14 -3.64 -1.99
C ILE A 144 13.57 -3.59 -0.56
N SER A 145 13.35 -4.75 0.06
CA SER A 145 12.72 -4.89 1.36
C SER A 145 13.77 -4.95 2.46
N ASN A 146 13.59 -4.22 3.58
CA ASN A 146 14.53 -4.26 4.72
C ASN A 146 14.55 -5.62 5.44
N ARG A 147 13.43 -6.35 5.40
CA ARG A 147 13.26 -7.65 6.05
C ARG A 147 12.30 -8.50 5.23
N VAL A 148 12.61 -9.77 5.09
CA VAL A 148 11.85 -10.74 4.29
C VAL A 148 11.44 -11.88 5.21
N ILE A 149 10.13 -12.12 5.28
CA ILE A 149 9.54 -13.22 6.05
C ILE A 149 8.87 -14.16 5.07
N THR A 150 9.29 -15.43 5.06
CA THR A 150 8.67 -16.46 4.23
C THR A 150 7.69 -17.27 5.06
N ILE A 151 6.46 -17.39 4.57
CA ILE A 151 5.40 -18.18 5.20
C ILE A 151 5.06 -19.36 4.30
N HIS A 152 4.96 -20.55 4.89
CA HIS A 152 4.51 -21.78 4.22
C HIS A 152 3.57 -22.53 5.15
N ASP A 153 2.41 -22.97 4.65
CA ASP A 153 1.36 -23.65 5.44
C ASP A 153 1.01 -22.93 6.76
N GLY A 154 0.89 -21.61 6.71
CA GLY A 154 0.56 -20.77 7.87
C GLY A 154 1.67 -20.67 8.93
N LYS A 155 2.88 -21.15 8.63
CA LYS A 155 4.04 -21.09 9.53
C LYS A 155 5.14 -20.23 8.93
N LYS A 156 5.81 -19.44 9.79
CA LYS A 156 7.04 -18.74 9.42
C LYS A 156 8.16 -19.77 9.24
N VAL A 157 8.66 -19.90 8.01
CA VAL A 157 9.74 -20.83 7.66
C VAL A 157 11.09 -20.12 7.48
N ASN A 158 11.07 -18.83 7.15
CA ASN A 158 12.28 -18.01 7.05
C ASN A 158 12.04 -16.58 7.56
N ASP A 159 13.11 -15.94 8.01
CA ASP A 159 13.10 -14.58 8.55
C ASP A 159 14.50 -13.96 8.38
N MET A 160 14.63 -13.12 7.36
CA MET A 160 15.91 -12.56 6.92
C MET A 160 15.88 -11.04 6.96
N VAL A 161 16.92 -10.43 7.51
CA VAL A 161 17.18 -9.00 7.36
C VAL A 161 18.01 -8.81 6.09
N ASN A 162 17.59 -7.88 5.23
CA ASN A 162 18.35 -7.54 4.03
C ASN A 162 19.35 -6.42 4.37
N GLU A 163 20.63 -6.71 4.25
CA GLU A 163 21.71 -5.75 4.51
C GLU A 163 22.08 -4.92 3.26
N ASP A 164 21.66 -5.36 2.06
CA ASP A 164 21.93 -4.70 0.78
C ASP A 164 20.62 -4.37 0.08
N ILE A 165 20.03 -3.23 0.46
CA ILE A 165 18.73 -2.80 -0.05
C ILE A 165 18.93 -2.10 -1.38
N GLU A 166 18.44 -2.71 -2.45
CA GLU A 166 18.47 -2.13 -3.79
C GLU A 166 17.45 -0.98 -3.93
N LEU A 167 17.68 -0.10 -4.91
CA LEU A 167 16.69 0.90 -5.30
C LEU A 167 15.64 0.24 -6.20
N ALA A 168 14.36 0.55 -5.97
CA ALA A 168 13.26 -0.05 -6.75
C ALA A 168 13.32 0.27 -8.25
N GLU A 169 13.93 1.39 -8.63
CA GLU A 169 14.17 1.75 -10.03
C GLU A 169 15.14 0.79 -10.75
N ASN A 170 16.00 0.08 -9.99
CA ASN A 170 16.99 -0.86 -10.52
C ASN A 170 16.46 -2.30 -10.64
N LEU A 171 15.24 -2.58 -10.18
CA LEU A 171 14.68 -3.92 -10.28
C LEU A 171 14.58 -4.36 -11.73
N GLU A 172 14.90 -5.62 -12.01
CA GLU A 172 14.62 -6.28 -13.28
C GLU A 172 13.23 -6.94 -13.19
N TRP A 173 12.47 -6.90 -14.29
CA TRP A 173 11.09 -7.40 -14.34
C TRP A 173 10.92 -8.37 -15.50
#